data_AF-A0A7H9HWV1-F1
#
_entry.id   AF-A0A7H9HWV1-F1
#
_cell.length_a   1.000
_cell.length_b   1.000
_cell.length_c   1.000
_cell.angle_alpha   90.00
_cell.angle_beta   90.00
_cell.angle_gamma   90.00
#
_symmetry.space_group_name_H-M   'P 1'
#
loop_
_entity.id
_entity.type
_entity.pdbx_description
1 polymer ?
#
loop_
_entity_poly.entity_id
_entity_poly.type
_entity_poly.pdbx_seq_one_letter_code
_entity_poly.pdbx_strand_id
1 'polypeptide(L)'
;MISGSQSFFALFSILGLLERVSAAPAALPEAQRSHHDHAAKRGGTCAFPNFEGMVAVQKDGQNGGWAMHNDQQCSYGSWCPYACKPGQLMGQWDPSVTSYSYPGSQYGGLYCDSNGNLQKPDNNRPYCYDGVGTVVAKNSAGSNVAFCQTVLPGNEEMLIPTDIGSGSSQTLAVPGPDYFAGTAAHYYVNPPGVSVADGCKWGDDSHPYGNWSPYVAGANQQSDGSTFVKIGWNPIYLDSGFKGTKPSFGIKITCDDESNCEGLPCSIDPSSSNVNDVFSSQSASGAGGGNFCVVTAKNGAKANIEVFGV
;
A
#
# COMPACT_ATOMS: atom_id res chain seq x y z
N MET A 1 17.60 2.92 -28.87
CA MET A 1 16.60 1.98 -29.41
C MET A 1 15.60 1.73 -28.30
N ILE A 2 14.37 2.17 -28.56
CA ILE A 2 13.25 2.32 -27.63
C ILE A 2 12.47 1.01 -27.61
N SER A 3 12.06 0.53 -26.43
CA SER A 3 10.76 -0.13 -26.20
C SER A 3 10.75 -0.76 -24.80
N GLY A 4 9.73 -0.43 -23.99
CA GLY A 4 9.45 -1.22 -22.80
C GLY A 4 8.76 -0.49 -21.64
N SER A 5 7.78 0.38 -21.91
CA SER A 5 6.82 0.78 -20.87
C SER A 5 5.44 0.74 -21.51
N GLN A 6 4.71 -0.36 -21.26
CA GLN A 6 3.31 -0.46 -21.60
C GLN A 6 2.50 -0.45 -20.31
N SER A 7 1.71 0.61 -20.20
CA SER A 7 0.56 0.78 -19.33
C SER A 7 -0.34 -0.45 -19.34
N PHE A 8 -0.77 -0.91 -18.18
CA PHE A 8 -1.90 -1.85 -18.07
C PHE A 8 -2.94 -1.28 -17.10
N PHE A 9 -3.93 -0.59 -17.67
CA PHE A 9 -5.23 -0.31 -17.07
C PHE A 9 -6.28 -0.56 -18.15
N ALA A 10 -7.05 -1.65 -18.03
CA ALA A 10 -8.34 -1.95 -18.68
C ALA A 10 -8.72 -3.40 -18.32
N LEU A 11 -9.75 -3.65 -17.50
CA LEU A 11 -11.21 -3.68 -17.75
C LEU A 11 -11.76 -5.10 -17.98
N PHE A 12 -12.76 -5.43 -17.17
CA PHE A 12 -13.60 -6.63 -17.18
C PHE A 12 -14.32 -6.86 -18.52
N SER A 13 -14.52 -8.13 -18.90
CA SER A 13 -15.69 -8.58 -19.65
C SER A 13 -15.93 -10.09 -19.46
N ILE A 14 -17.12 -10.39 -18.91
CA ILE A 14 -17.72 -11.71 -18.72
C ILE A 14 -18.36 -12.14 -20.03
N LEU A 15 -18.21 -13.39 -20.47
CA LEU A 15 -19.25 -14.12 -21.22
C LEU A 15 -19.02 -15.62 -21.08
N GLY A 16 -20.03 -16.33 -20.55
CA GLY A 16 -20.00 -17.76 -20.31
C GLY A 16 -20.32 -18.61 -21.54
N LEU A 17 -20.14 -19.93 -21.37
CA LEU A 17 -20.92 -20.95 -22.07
C LEU A 17 -20.96 -22.22 -21.20
N LEU A 18 -22.18 -22.73 -20.95
CA LEU A 18 -22.43 -24.06 -20.40
C LEU A 18 -22.16 -25.11 -21.47
N GLU A 19 -21.56 -26.24 -21.10
CA GLU A 19 -21.98 -27.54 -21.63
C GLU A 19 -22.01 -28.59 -20.51
N ARG A 20 -23.15 -29.29 -20.45
CA ARG A 20 -23.39 -30.44 -19.58
C ARG A 20 -23.00 -31.70 -20.33
N VAL A 21 -22.17 -32.55 -19.74
CA VAL A 21 -22.08 -33.96 -20.15
C VAL A 21 -22.42 -34.83 -18.95
N SER A 22 -23.52 -35.55 -19.08
CA SER A 22 -24.03 -36.53 -18.14
C SER A 22 -23.38 -37.88 -18.45
N ALA A 23 -22.68 -38.46 -17.48
CA ALA A 23 -22.32 -39.87 -17.49
C ALA A 23 -22.35 -40.40 -16.05
N ALA A 24 -23.28 -41.30 -15.77
CA ALA A 24 -23.36 -42.02 -14.50
C ALA A 24 -22.29 -43.12 -14.44
N PRO A 25 -21.52 -43.28 -13.35
CA PRO A 25 -20.71 -44.46 -13.13
C PRO A 25 -21.44 -45.50 -12.26
N ALA A 26 -21.25 -46.75 -12.64
CA ALA A 26 -21.72 -47.95 -11.95
C ALA A 26 -21.04 -48.14 -10.58
N ALA A 27 -21.78 -48.72 -9.63
CA ALA A 27 -21.34 -49.02 -8.28
C ALA A 27 -20.35 -50.20 -8.22
N LEU A 28 -19.30 -50.06 -7.39
CA LEU A 28 -18.38 -51.11 -6.96
C LEU A 28 -18.03 -50.90 -5.47
N PRO A 29 -17.58 -51.95 -4.75
CA PRO A 29 -17.96 -52.18 -3.36
C PRO A 29 -17.11 -51.45 -2.31
N GLU A 30 -17.74 -51.38 -1.15
CA GLU A 30 -17.41 -50.72 0.11
C GLU A 30 -16.02 -51.09 0.66
N ALA A 31 -15.12 -50.12 0.69
CA ALA A 31 -13.88 -50.17 1.46
C ALA A 31 -14.02 -49.23 2.66
N GLN A 32 -13.94 -49.78 3.87
CA GLN A 32 -13.94 -49.03 5.14
C GLN A 32 -12.92 -47.89 5.08
N ARG A 33 -13.41 -46.66 4.92
CA ARG A 33 -12.65 -45.44 5.19
C ARG A 33 -13.05 -44.97 6.58
N SER A 34 -12.05 -44.85 7.45
CA SER A 34 -12.16 -44.11 8.70
C SER A 34 -12.62 -42.69 8.38
N HIS A 35 -13.90 -42.42 8.63
CA HIS A 35 -14.46 -41.08 8.59
C HIS A 35 -13.98 -40.34 9.84
N HIS A 36 -12.81 -39.70 9.75
CA HIS A 36 -12.60 -38.49 10.52
C HIS A 36 -13.48 -37.42 9.90
N ASP A 37 -14.71 -37.32 10.38
CA ASP A 37 -15.60 -36.19 10.14
C ASP A 37 -14.96 -34.93 10.72
N HIS A 38 -14.06 -34.32 9.96
CA HIS A 38 -13.77 -32.91 10.11
C HIS A 38 -14.96 -32.17 9.52
N ALA A 39 -16.00 -32.00 10.34
CA ALA A 39 -17.07 -31.06 10.04
C ALA A 39 -16.42 -29.68 9.83
N ALA A 40 -16.20 -29.30 8.56
CA ALA A 40 -15.78 -27.95 8.21
C ALA A 40 -16.76 -26.98 8.89
N LYS A 41 -16.25 -26.11 9.76
CA LYS A 41 -17.09 -25.11 10.43
C LYS A 41 -17.76 -24.28 9.33
N ARG A 42 -19.10 -24.28 9.30
CA ARG A 42 -19.87 -23.50 8.34
C ARG A 42 -19.71 -22.01 8.68
N GLY A 43 -18.72 -21.36 8.07
CA GLY A 43 -18.42 -19.94 8.26
C GLY A 43 -17.65 -19.64 9.55
N GLY A 44 -17.03 -18.45 9.58
CA GLY A 44 -16.25 -17.94 10.69
C GLY A 44 -15.14 -16.98 10.21
N THR A 45 -14.41 -16.41 11.17
CA THR A 45 -13.32 -15.46 10.92
C THR A 45 -12.06 -15.84 11.70
N CYS A 46 -10.89 -15.44 11.20
CA CYS A 46 -9.65 -15.51 11.95
C CYS A 46 -9.39 -14.17 12.66
N ALA A 47 -9.04 -14.26 13.95
CA ALA A 47 -8.64 -13.10 14.74
C ALA A 47 -7.26 -12.60 14.30
N PHE A 48 -7.06 -11.28 14.33
CA PHE A 48 -5.75 -10.68 14.10
C PHE A 48 -4.74 -11.20 15.14
N PRO A 49 -3.62 -11.81 14.72
CA PRO A 49 -2.75 -12.54 15.64
C PRO A 49 -1.82 -11.65 16.45
N ASN A 50 -1.62 -10.39 16.04
CA ASN A 50 -0.69 -9.45 16.68
C ASN A 50 0.70 -10.05 16.94
N PHE A 51 1.24 -10.78 15.95
CA PHE A 51 2.59 -11.33 16.01
C PHE A 51 3.66 -10.23 16.00
N GLU A 52 4.91 -10.60 16.29
CA GLU A 52 6.02 -9.66 16.36
C GLU A 52 6.13 -8.79 15.09
N GLY A 53 6.22 -7.47 15.30
CA GLY A 53 6.32 -6.47 14.23
C GLY A 53 4.97 -6.06 13.62
N MET A 54 3.91 -6.84 13.82
CA MET A 54 2.58 -6.49 13.32
C MET A 54 1.97 -5.33 14.10
N VAL A 55 1.17 -4.53 13.42
CA VAL A 55 0.35 -3.47 14.03
C VAL A 55 -1.09 -3.61 13.55
N ALA A 56 -2.05 -3.47 14.45
CA ALA A 56 -3.47 -3.48 14.10
C ALA A 56 -3.85 -2.14 13.46
N VAL A 57 -4.54 -2.18 12.32
CA VAL A 57 -5.20 -0.99 11.74
C VAL A 57 -6.66 -0.94 12.19
N GLN A 58 -7.26 0.25 12.29
CA GLN A 58 -8.72 0.45 12.48
C GLN A 58 -9.39 -0.55 13.45
N LYS A 59 -9.05 -0.48 14.75
CA LYS A 59 -9.42 -1.49 15.75
C LYS A 59 -10.94 -1.63 16.01
N ASP A 60 -11.72 -0.65 15.60
CA ASP A 60 -13.17 -0.58 15.89
C ASP A 60 -14.04 -1.18 14.77
N GLY A 61 -13.42 -1.66 13.68
CA GLY A 61 -14.08 -2.25 12.53
C GLY A 61 -14.29 -3.76 12.58
N GLN A 62 -15.00 -4.27 11.56
CA GLN A 62 -15.13 -5.71 11.32
C GLN A 62 -13.81 -6.36 10.90
N ASN A 63 -12.87 -5.56 10.39
CA ASN A 63 -11.52 -5.99 10.07
C ASN A 63 -10.70 -6.36 11.31
N GLY A 64 -11.10 -5.93 12.51
CA GLY A 64 -10.55 -6.42 13.77
C GLY A 64 -9.02 -6.32 13.88
N GLY A 65 -8.41 -5.32 13.23
CA GLY A 65 -6.96 -5.13 13.18
C GLY A 65 -6.27 -5.54 11.87
N TRP A 66 -6.92 -6.34 11.02
CA TRP A 66 -6.39 -6.70 9.70
C TRP A 66 -6.33 -5.49 8.78
N ALA A 67 -5.34 -5.45 7.89
CA ALA A 67 -5.15 -4.39 6.90
C ALA A 67 -6.14 -4.55 5.73
N MET A 68 -7.42 -4.55 6.06
CA MET A 68 -8.58 -4.71 5.19
C MET A 68 -9.54 -3.55 5.44
N HIS A 69 -10.47 -3.29 4.51
CA HIS A 69 -11.48 -2.24 4.70
C HIS A 69 -12.25 -2.43 6.01
N ASN A 70 -12.71 -1.33 6.62
CA ASN A 70 -13.30 -1.34 7.97
C ASN A 70 -14.53 -2.28 8.12
N ASP A 71 -15.24 -2.58 7.03
CA ASP A 71 -16.39 -3.50 7.02
C ASP A 71 -16.06 -4.92 6.54
N GLN A 72 -14.81 -5.20 6.17
CA GLN A 72 -14.36 -6.51 5.73
C GLN A 72 -13.93 -7.37 6.90
N GLN A 73 -14.12 -8.68 6.79
CA GLN A 73 -13.67 -9.65 7.77
C GLN A 73 -12.63 -10.58 7.15
N CYS A 74 -11.60 -10.94 7.92
CA CYS A 74 -10.71 -12.06 7.60
C CYS A 74 -11.49 -13.38 7.78
N SER A 75 -12.22 -13.77 6.74
CA SER A 75 -13.14 -14.89 6.75
C SER A 75 -12.44 -16.21 6.49
N TYR A 76 -13.05 -17.32 6.88
CA TYR A 76 -12.54 -18.64 6.51
C TYR A 76 -12.44 -18.78 4.98
N GLY A 77 -11.30 -19.27 4.51
CA GLY A 77 -10.96 -19.40 3.11
C GLY A 77 -10.43 -18.13 2.42
N SER A 78 -10.14 -17.04 3.17
CA SER A 78 -9.65 -15.78 2.59
C SER A 78 -8.19 -15.47 2.94
N TRP A 79 -7.58 -14.63 2.09
CA TRP A 79 -6.33 -13.95 2.37
C TRP A 79 -6.56 -12.75 3.28
N CYS A 80 -5.70 -12.58 4.27
CA CYS A 80 -5.83 -11.58 5.33
C CYS A 80 -4.54 -10.77 5.43
N PRO A 81 -4.43 -9.65 4.69
CA PRO A 81 -3.29 -8.76 4.77
C PRO A 81 -3.19 -8.08 6.14
N TYR A 82 -1.98 -7.78 6.57
CA TYR A 82 -1.69 -7.13 7.85
C TYR A 82 -0.66 -6.01 7.68
N ALA A 83 -0.66 -5.09 8.64
CA ALA A 83 0.29 -3.99 8.70
C ALA A 83 1.50 -4.35 9.56
N CYS A 84 2.66 -3.81 9.19
CA CYS A 84 3.89 -3.87 9.97
C CYS A 84 4.23 -2.48 10.53
N LYS A 85 5.13 -2.43 11.52
CA LYS A 85 5.62 -1.16 12.09
C LYS A 85 6.21 -0.24 11.00
N PRO A 86 6.26 1.08 11.23
CA PRO A 86 6.92 2.02 10.33
C PRO A 86 8.30 1.55 9.87
N GLY A 87 8.58 1.68 8.58
CA GLY A 87 9.83 1.20 7.95
C GLY A 87 9.81 -0.28 7.54
N GLN A 88 8.84 -1.07 7.99
CA GLN A 88 8.74 -2.50 7.69
C GLN A 88 7.69 -2.84 6.63
N LEU A 89 7.93 -3.92 5.90
CA LEU A 89 7.05 -4.47 4.87
C LEU A 89 6.41 -5.78 5.34
N MET A 90 5.19 -6.04 4.86
CA MET A 90 4.54 -7.35 5.00
C MET A 90 5.34 -8.42 4.26
N GLY A 91 5.74 -9.47 4.96
CA GLY A 91 6.57 -10.56 4.43
C GLY A 91 5.83 -11.79 3.93
N GLN A 92 4.50 -11.79 3.95
CA GLN A 92 3.68 -12.96 3.62
C GLN A 92 2.65 -12.62 2.55
N TRP A 93 2.48 -13.54 1.60
CA TRP A 93 1.52 -13.51 0.49
C TRP A 93 1.53 -14.88 -0.19
N ASP A 94 0.64 -15.10 -1.16
CA ASP A 94 0.63 -16.33 -1.97
C ASP A 94 1.92 -16.50 -2.81
N PRO A 95 2.79 -17.47 -2.51
CA PRO A 95 4.06 -17.63 -3.24
C PRO A 95 3.87 -18.03 -4.70
N SER A 96 2.68 -18.49 -5.10
CA SER A 96 2.38 -18.77 -6.51
C SER A 96 2.10 -17.51 -7.34
N VAL A 97 1.86 -16.37 -6.69
CA VAL A 97 1.61 -15.08 -7.36
C VAL A 97 2.94 -14.38 -7.63
N THR A 98 3.33 -14.37 -8.90
CA THR A 98 4.60 -13.77 -9.38
C THR A 98 4.41 -12.51 -10.22
N SER A 99 3.17 -12.08 -10.43
CA SER A 99 2.83 -10.88 -11.20
C SER A 99 1.77 -10.06 -10.51
N TYR A 100 1.80 -8.75 -10.75
CA TYR A 100 0.76 -7.83 -10.30
C TYR A 100 -0.47 -7.96 -11.22
N SER A 101 -1.30 -8.98 -10.97
CA SER A 101 -2.52 -9.24 -11.73
C SER A 101 -3.67 -9.66 -10.80
N TYR A 102 -4.88 -9.16 -11.08
CA TYR A 102 -6.08 -9.56 -10.34
C TYR A 102 -6.50 -10.99 -10.73
N PRO A 103 -6.92 -11.84 -9.77
CA PRO A 103 -7.08 -11.56 -8.34
C PRO A 103 -5.82 -11.76 -7.49
N GLY A 104 -4.72 -12.29 -8.06
CA GLY A 104 -3.49 -12.60 -7.33
C GLY A 104 -2.87 -11.41 -6.57
N SER A 105 -3.00 -10.19 -7.09
CA SER A 105 -2.55 -8.96 -6.42
C SER A 105 -3.20 -8.72 -5.06
N GLN A 106 -4.34 -9.37 -4.77
CA GLN A 106 -5.02 -9.27 -3.49
C GLN A 106 -4.64 -10.36 -2.49
N TYR A 107 -3.83 -11.34 -2.88
CA TYR A 107 -3.50 -12.51 -2.06
C TYR A 107 -2.34 -12.26 -1.11
N GLY A 108 -2.50 -11.22 -0.28
CA GLY A 108 -1.51 -10.80 0.71
C GLY A 108 -1.76 -11.32 2.11
N GLY A 109 -0.70 -11.34 2.92
CA GLY A 109 -0.73 -11.68 4.34
C GLY A 109 -0.84 -13.16 4.62
N LEU A 110 -1.66 -13.49 5.62
CA LEU A 110 -1.88 -14.86 6.06
C LEU A 110 -3.14 -15.43 5.41
N TYR A 111 -3.18 -16.74 5.22
CA TYR A 111 -4.38 -17.40 4.73
C TYR A 111 -5.18 -17.96 5.90
N CYS A 112 -6.42 -17.51 6.08
CA CYS A 112 -7.34 -18.07 7.06
C CYS A 112 -7.98 -19.33 6.46
N ASP A 113 -7.60 -20.51 6.92
CA ASP A 113 -8.13 -21.75 6.33
C ASP A 113 -9.61 -21.98 6.66
N SER A 114 -10.20 -23.01 6.05
CA SER A 114 -11.63 -23.37 6.25
C SER A 114 -11.98 -23.82 7.67
N ASN A 115 -10.99 -24.09 8.51
CA ASN A 115 -11.15 -24.48 9.91
C ASN A 115 -10.91 -23.32 10.88
N GLY A 116 -10.49 -22.15 10.36
CA GLY A 116 -10.15 -20.97 11.14
C GLY A 116 -8.73 -20.96 11.70
N ASN A 117 -7.80 -21.69 11.09
CA ASN A 117 -6.39 -21.56 11.42
C ASN A 117 -5.68 -20.64 10.43
N LEU A 118 -4.81 -19.78 10.96
CA LEU A 118 -3.95 -18.92 10.15
C LEU A 118 -2.77 -19.74 9.61
N GLN A 119 -2.64 -19.75 8.29
CA GLN A 119 -1.53 -20.35 7.57
C GLN A 119 -0.53 -19.28 7.19
N LYS A 120 0.74 -19.51 7.54
CA LYS A 120 1.89 -18.72 7.11
C LYS A 120 2.37 -19.26 5.76
N PRO A 121 2.21 -18.52 4.65
CA PRO A 121 2.53 -19.03 3.31
C PRO A 121 4.00 -19.37 3.11
N ASP A 122 4.91 -18.55 3.64
CA ASP A 122 6.36 -18.76 3.50
C ASP A 122 7.02 -18.84 4.88
N ASN A 123 7.36 -20.06 5.27
CA ASN A 123 8.03 -20.32 6.55
C ASN A 123 9.44 -19.74 6.63
N ASN A 124 10.10 -19.50 5.49
CA ASN A 124 11.46 -18.96 5.43
C ASN A 124 11.49 -17.43 5.53
N ARG A 125 10.34 -16.77 5.43
CA ARG A 125 10.24 -15.31 5.54
C ARG A 125 9.65 -14.91 6.88
N PRO A 126 10.10 -13.82 7.51
CA PRO A 126 9.43 -13.30 8.69
C PRO A 126 8.04 -12.74 8.33
N TYR A 127 7.21 -12.47 9.35
CA TYR A 127 5.94 -11.78 9.12
C TYR A 127 6.17 -10.33 8.69
N CYS A 128 7.04 -9.63 9.39
CA CYS A 128 7.45 -8.26 9.09
C CYS A 128 8.96 -8.23 8.92
N TYR A 129 9.46 -7.47 7.95
CA TYR A 129 10.88 -7.24 7.77
C TYR A 129 11.13 -5.80 7.35
N ASP A 130 12.32 -5.29 7.66
CA ASP A 130 12.69 -3.92 7.31
C ASP A 130 12.72 -3.75 5.79
N GLY A 131 12.16 -2.65 5.30
CA GLY A 131 12.42 -2.17 3.95
C GLY A 131 13.87 -1.72 3.79
N VAL A 132 14.24 -1.24 2.61
CA VAL A 132 15.66 -0.93 2.30
C VAL A 132 16.22 0.29 3.07
N GLY A 133 15.37 1.04 3.79
CA GLY A 133 15.80 2.08 4.72
C GLY A 133 16.33 3.38 4.08
N THR A 134 16.03 3.60 2.79
CA THR A 134 16.56 4.72 2.00
C THR A 134 15.68 5.98 1.99
N VAL A 135 14.46 5.91 2.52
CA VAL A 135 13.53 7.05 2.55
C VAL A 135 13.05 7.35 3.97
N VAL A 136 13.16 8.61 4.36
CA VAL A 136 12.70 9.13 5.66
C VAL A 136 11.65 10.21 5.43
N ALA A 137 10.50 10.12 6.10
CA ALA A 137 9.56 11.22 6.18
C ALA A 137 9.97 12.16 7.34
N LYS A 138 10.05 13.46 7.07
CA LYS A 138 10.38 14.51 8.05
C LYS A 138 9.22 15.48 8.15
N ASN A 139 8.85 15.87 9.37
CA ASN A 139 7.71 16.75 9.60
C ASN A 139 8.12 18.02 10.33
N SER A 140 8.01 19.15 9.65
CA SER A 140 8.19 20.50 10.22
C SER A 140 6.90 21.32 10.20
N ALA A 141 5.74 20.69 9.97
CA ALA A 141 4.45 21.35 9.77
C ALA A 141 3.66 21.63 11.07
N GLY A 142 4.33 21.58 12.23
CA GLY A 142 3.77 22.03 13.52
C GLY A 142 2.84 21.05 14.24
N SER A 143 2.16 20.13 13.53
CA SER A 143 1.32 19.05 14.09
C SER A 143 1.73 17.69 13.54
N ASN A 144 1.18 16.59 14.05
CA ASN A 144 1.47 15.26 13.52
C ASN A 144 1.06 15.15 12.03
N VAL A 145 1.72 14.28 11.27
CA VAL A 145 1.36 13.98 9.87
C VAL A 145 1.29 12.47 9.70
N ALA A 146 0.15 11.97 9.22
CA ALA A 146 -0.06 10.55 8.94
C ALA A 146 0.25 10.25 7.45
N PHE A 147 1.29 9.44 7.24
CA PHE A 147 1.55 8.78 5.95
C PHE A 147 0.88 7.41 5.97
N CYS A 148 -0.06 7.19 5.07
CA CYS A 148 -0.84 5.95 5.03
C CYS A 148 -0.44 5.15 3.80
N GLN A 149 0.26 4.04 4.02
CA GLN A 149 0.71 3.14 2.97
C GLN A 149 -0.47 2.30 2.45
N THR A 150 -0.53 2.12 1.14
CA THR A 150 -1.48 1.21 0.49
C THR A 150 -1.16 -0.25 0.81
N VAL A 151 -2.17 -1.05 1.10
CA VAL A 151 -2.02 -2.48 1.36
C VAL A 151 -1.77 -3.23 0.06
N LEU A 152 -0.51 -3.62 -0.16
CA LEU A 152 -0.11 -4.39 -1.33
C LEU A 152 0.88 -5.50 -0.94
N PRO A 153 0.69 -6.76 -1.35
CA PRO A 153 -0.53 -7.32 -1.95
C PRO A 153 -1.74 -7.18 -1.00
N GLY A 154 -2.92 -6.89 -1.57
CA GLY A 154 -4.13 -6.63 -0.81
C GLY A 154 -5.17 -5.83 -1.59
N ASN A 155 -6.06 -5.14 -0.87
CA ASN A 155 -7.12 -4.33 -1.47
C ASN A 155 -6.66 -2.94 -1.95
N GLU A 156 -5.37 -2.60 -1.77
CA GLU A 156 -4.75 -1.33 -2.14
C GLU A 156 -5.30 -0.08 -1.45
N GLU A 157 -6.09 -0.26 -0.38
CA GLU A 157 -6.47 0.84 0.48
C GLU A 157 -5.28 1.33 1.33
N MET A 158 -5.29 2.62 1.66
CA MET A 158 -4.26 3.34 2.44
C MET A 158 -4.49 3.16 3.94
N LEU A 159 -4.22 1.96 4.42
CA LEU A 159 -4.57 1.55 5.79
C LEU A 159 -3.36 1.49 6.72
N ILE A 160 -2.16 1.28 6.20
CA ILE A 160 -0.96 1.00 7.00
C ILE A 160 -0.35 2.33 7.47
N PRO A 161 -0.36 2.64 8.78
CA PRO A 161 -0.03 3.98 9.24
C PRO A 161 1.46 4.16 9.56
N THR A 162 1.98 5.32 9.20
CA THR A 162 3.21 5.90 9.75
C THR A 162 2.89 7.31 10.25
N ASP A 163 2.81 7.48 11.57
CA ASP A 163 2.55 8.79 12.20
C ASP A 163 3.88 9.48 12.53
N ILE A 164 4.06 10.68 12.02
CA ILE A 164 5.28 11.48 12.24
C ILE A 164 4.90 12.68 13.10
N GLY A 165 5.37 12.68 14.35
CA GLY A 165 5.19 13.80 15.27
C GLY A 165 5.80 15.11 14.74
N SER A 166 5.34 16.24 15.29
CA SER A 166 5.89 17.56 14.98
C SER A 166 7.39 17.62 15.28
N GLY A 167 8.18 18.17 14.35
CA GLY A 167 9.63 18.27 14.48
C GLY A 167 10.37 16.92 14.44
N SER A 168 9.68 15.83 14.11
CA SER A 168 10.23 14.47 14.15
C SER A 168 10.37 13.87 12.74
N SER A 169 10.93 12.67 12.68
CA SER A 169 11.05 11.90 11.45
C SER A 169 10.75 10.42 11.69
N GLN A 170 10.37 9.71 10.63
CA GLN A 170 10.18 8.25 10.61
C GLN A 170 10.71 7.67 9.30
N THR A 171 11.30 6.48 9.36
CA THR A 171 11.65 5.73 8.15
C THR A 171 10.38 5.22 7.48
N LEU A 172 10.26 5.41 6.17
CA LEU A 172 9.18 4.82 5.38
C LEU A 172 9.57 3.41 4.92
N ALA A 173 8.58 2.53 4.78
CA ALA A 173 8.80 1.21 4.21
C ALA A 173 9.06 1.33 2.71
N VAL A 174 10.25 0.91 2.27
CA VAL A 174 10.66 0.97 0.86
C VAL A 174 10.97 -0.45 0.37
N PRO A 175 10.17 -0.98 -0.56
CA PRO A 175 10.44 -2.26 -1.22
C PRO A 175 11.78 -2.29 -1.94
N GLY A 176 12.50 -3.39 -1.78
CA GLY A 176 13.57 -3.81 -2.68
C GLY A 176 13.01 -4.64 -3.85
N PRO A 177 13.87 -5.08 -4.78
CA PRO A 177 13.46 -5.80 -5.99
C PRO A 177 12.77 -7.14 -5.71
N ASP A 178 13.06 -7.78 -4.57
CA ASP A 178 12.49 -9.07 -4.19
C ASP A 178 11.12 -8.96 -3.51
N TYR A 179 10.61 -7.74 -3.31
CA TYR A 179 9.26 -7.54 -2.79
C TYR A 179 8.22 -7.95 -3.82
N PHE A 180 7.04 -8.36 -3.35
CA PHE A 180 5.90 -8.84 -4.13
C PHE A 180 5.84 -8.29 -5.57
N ALA A 181 6.07 -9.15 -6.56
CA ALA A 181 6.05 -8.83 -7.99
C ALA A 181 6.90 -7.61 -8.42
N GLY A 182 7.97 -7.28 -7.69
CA GLY A 182 8.83 -6.13 -7.94
C GLY A 182 8.12 -4.78 -7.74
N THR A 183 7.07 -4.75 -6.90
CA THR A 183 6.23 -3.57 -6.70
C THR A 183 6.87 -2.49 -5.82
N ALA A 184 6.29 -1.29 -5.87
CA ALA A 184 6.68 -0.15 -5.04
C ALA A 184 5.72 0.05 -3.86
N ALA A 185 6.18 0.76 -2.83
CA ALA A 185 5.28 1.26 -1.80
C ALA A 185 4.66 2.58 -2.26
N HIS A 186 3.39 2.77 -1.94
CA HIS A 186 2.63 3.98 -2.23
C HIS A 186 1.96 4.48 -0.95
N TYR A 187 1.91 5.80 -0.78
CA TYR A 187 1.51 6.48 0.42
C TYR A 187 0.56 7.63 0.09
N TYR A 188 -0.45 7.82 0.92
CA TYR A 188 -1.24 9.04 1.00
C TYR A 188 -0.70 9.91 2.13
N VAL A 189 -0.46 11.19 1.85
CA VAL A 189 0.12 12.14 2.82
C VAL A 189 -0.99 13.06 3.32
N ASN A 190 -1.43 12.83 4.56
CA ASN A 190 -2.54 13.58 5.15
C ASN A 190 -2.13 14.98 5.63
N PRO A 191 -3.08 15.93 5.71
CA PRO A 191 -2.83 17.23 6.30
C PRO A 191 -2.30 17.16 7.75
N PRO A 192 -1.43 18.09 8.16
CA PRO A 192 -0.98 18.18 9.55
C PRO A 192 -2.15 18.30 10.53
N GLY A 193 -2.11 17.52 11.62
CA GLY A 193 -3.15 17.47 12.64
C GLY A 193 -4.25 16.44 12.39
N VAL A 194 -4.28 15.79 11.22
CA VAL A 194 -5.18 14.66 10.99
C VAL A 194 -4.62 13.41 11.69
N SER A 195 -5.46 12.77 12.49
CA SER A 195 -5.10 11.58 13.25
C SER A 195 -4.90 10.36 12.33
N VAL A 196 -4.16 9.34 12.77
CA VAL A 196 -4.08 8.05 12.06
C VAL A 196 -5.46 7.41 11.86
N ALA A 197 -6.35 7.53 12.85
CA ALA A 197 -7.70 6.96 12.80
C ALA A 197 -8.59 7.65 11.74
N ASP A 198 -8.28 8.89 11.38
CA ASP A 198 -9.01 9.64 10.36
C ASP A 198 -8.33 9.61 8.99
N GLY A 199 -7.00 9.65 8.96
CA GLY A 199 -6.20 9.70 7.74
C GLY A 199 -5.90 8.34 7.12
N CYS A 200 -5.78 7.26 7.90
CA CYS A 200 -5.47 5.92 7.40
C CYS A 200 -6.73 5.05 7.30
N LYS A 201 -7.71 5.58 6.59
CA LYS A 201 -8.94 4.89 6.20
C LYS A 201 -9.41 5.36 4.84
N TRP A 202 -10.14 4.49 4.15
CA TRP A 202 -10.99 4.93 3.06
C TRP A 202 -12.19 5.68 3.65
N GLY A 203 -12.31 6.97 3.33
CA GLY A 203 -13.27 7.89 3.96
C GLY A 203 -14.46 8.25 3.06
N ASP A 204 -14.92 9.50 3.21
CA ASP A 204 -15.81 10.18 2.26
C ASP A 204 -15.22 11.53 1.82
N ASP A 205 -15.86 12.19 0.85
CA ASP A 205 -15.39 13.45 0.25
C ASP A 205 -15.74 14.71 1.07
N SER A 206 -16.20 14.56 2.31
CA SER A 206 -16.50 15.71 3.19
C SER A 206 -15.24 16.41 3.70
N HIS A 207 -14.09 15.74 3.70
CA HIS A 207 -12.81 16.29 4.17
C HIS A 207 -11.63 15.91 3.26
N PRO A 208 -10.58 16.75 3.15
CA PRO A 208 -9.41 16.52 2.29
C PRO A 208 -8.34 15.65 2.96
N TYR A 209 -8.74 14.50 3.52
CA TYR A 209 -7.85 13.51 4.13
C TYR A 209 -8.26 12.09 3.73
N GLY A 210 -7.53 11.06 4.17
CA GLY A 210 -7.75 9.69 3.71
C GLY A 210 -7.40 9.56 2.23
N ASN A 211 -8.23 8.85 1.47
CA ASN A 211 -8.11 8.77 0.02
C ASN A 211 -8.35 10.12 -0.69
N TRP A 212 -8.86 11.15 0.00
CA TRP A 212 -8.92 12.55 -0.48
C TRP A 212 -7.79 13.42 0.05
N SER A 213 -6.70 12.86 0.59
CA SER A 213 -5.52 13.67 0.92
C SER A 213 -4.96 14.34 -0.35
N PRO A 214 -4.37 15.55 -0.26
CA PRO A 214 -3.96 16.28 -1.47
C PRO A 214 -2.76 15.66 -2.18
N TYR A 215 -1.89 14.98 -1.44
CA TYR A 215 -0.64 14.44 -1.98
C TYR A 215 -0.52 12.95 -1.79
N VAL A 216 0.22 12.35 -2.72
CA VAL A 216 0.70 10.98 -2.66
C VAL A 216 2.21 10.94 -2.77
N ALA A 217 2.81 9.90 -2.20
CA ALA A 217 4.23 9.59 -2.31
C ALA A 217 4.42 8.12 -2.68
N GLY A 218 5.54 7.79 -3.30
CA GLY A 218 5.88 6.39 -3.57
C GLY A 218 7.37 6.15 -3.67
N ALA A 219 7.81 4.94 -3.37
CA ALA A 219 9.22 4.59 -3.44
C ALA A 219 9.49 3.10 -3.67
N ASN A 220 10.58 2.80 -4.37
CA ASN A 220 11.16 1.46 -4.50
C ASN A 220 12.65 1.54 -4.83
N GLN A 221 13.40 0.53 -4.38
CA GLN A 221 14.81 0.34 -4.74
C GLN A 221 14.96 -0.69 -5.85
N GLN A 222 15.82 -0.38 -6.82
CA GLN A 222 16.25 -1.28 -7.89
C GLN A 222 17.40 -2.19 -7.45
N SER A 223 17.68 -3.23 -8.24
CA SER A 223 18.80 -4.14 -7.98
C SER A 223 20.19 -3.48 -8.04
N ASP A 224 20.32 -2.31 -8.68
CA ASP A 224 21.56 -1.52 -8.70
C ASP A 224 21.74 -0.63 -7.46
N GLY A 225 20.80 -0.68 -6.51
CA GLY A 225 20.81 0.12 -5.28
C GLY A 225 20.19 1.52 -5.41
N SER A 226 19.77 1.93 -6.61
CA SER A 226 19.07 3.19 -6.84
C SER A 226 17.66 3.14 -6.26
N THR A 227 17.30 4.12 -5.43
CA THR A 227 15.93 4.29 -4.94
C THR A 227 15.24 5.41 -5.68
N PHE A 228 14.10 5.11 -6.30
CA PHE A 228 13.20 6.13 -6.85
C PHE A 228 12.25 6.61 -5.76
N VAL A 229 12.11 7.92 -5.62
CA VAL A 229 11.22 8.57 -4.65
C VAL A 229 10.36 9.56 -5.40
N LYS A 230 9.05 9.34 -5.37
CA LYS A 230 8.04 10.16 -6.04
C LYS A 230 7.24 10.93 -5.01
N ILE A 231 6.95 12.19 -5.31
CA ILE A 231 5.85 12.95 -4.70
C ILE A 231 4.96 13.51 -5.81
N GLY A 232 3.66 13.65 -5.55
CA GLY A 232 2.73 14.18 -6.53
C GLY A 232 1.37 14.51 -5.95
N TRP A 233 0.55 15.15 -6.78
CA TRP A 233 -0.85 15.39 -6.47
C TRP A 233 -1.67 14.11 -6.56
N ASN A 234 -2.54 13.91 -5.58
CA ASN A 234 -3.50 12.81 -5.58
C ASN A 234 -4.58 13.07 -6.64
N PRO A 235 -4.76 12.19 -7.64
CA PRO A 235 -5.82 12.37 -8.64
C PRO A 235 -7.23 12.41 -8.03
N ILE A 236 -7.48 11.69 -6.92
CA ILE A 236 -8.79 11.74 -6.24
C ILE A 236 -9.06 13.16 -5.71
N TYR A 237 -8.03 13.85 -5.18
CA TYR A 237 -8.17 15.25 -4.77
C TYR A 237 -8.55 16.15 -5.96
N LEU A 238 -7.89 15.95 -7.10
CA LEU A 238 -8.09 16.73 -8.33
C LEU A 238 -9.45 16.47 -9.01
N ASP A 239 -10.03 15.29 -8.80
CA ASP A 239 -11.35 14.93 -9.32
C ASP A 239 -12.50 15.19 -8.31
N SER A 240 -12.17 15.68 -7.11
CA SER A 240 -13.14 15.96 -6.05
C SER A 240 -13.58 17.42 -5.98
N GLY A 241 -14.43 17.75 -5.00
CA GLY A 241 -14.78 19.12 -4.62
C GLY A 241 -13.58 19.98 -4.19
N PHE A 242 -12.43 19.37 -3.87
CA PHE A 242 -11.23 20.07 -3.41
C PHE A 242 -10.29 20.55 -4.52
N LYS A 243 -10.58 20.26 -5.80
CA LYS A 243 -9.69 20.55 -6.95
C LYS A 243 -9.27 22.01 -7.16
N GLY A 244 -9.93 22.96 -6.50
CA GLY A 244 -9.58 24.39 -6.50
C GLY A 244 -9.04 24.90 -5.17
N THR A 245 -8.96 24.04 -4.16
CA THR A 245 -8.53 24.39 -2.80
C THR A 245 -7.04 24.15 -2.67
N LYS A 246 -6.31 25.17 -2.23
CA LYS A 246 -4.88 25.02 -1.91
C LYS A 246 -4.73 24.34 -0.54
N PRO A 247 -3.94 23.27 -0.41
CA PRO A 247 -3.62 22.69 0.90
C PRO A 247 -2.88 23.69 1.78
N SER A 248 -3.04 23.56 3.10
CA SER A 248 -2.33 24.38 4.11
C SER A 248 -0.92 23.85 4.45
N PHE A 249 -0.38 22.97 3.62
CA PHE A 249 0.95 22.40 3.78
C PHE A 249 1.54 22.00 2.43
N GLY A 250 2.86 22.01 2.34
CA GLY A 250 3.62 21.56 1.17
C GLY A 250 4.46 20.34 1.47
N ILE A 251 4.98 19.72 0.40
CA ILE A 251 5.90 18.59 0.47
C ILE A 251 7.06 18.78 -0.50
N LYS A 252 8.26 18.34 -0.13
CA LYS A 252 9.44 18.35 -1.00
C LYS A 252 10.34 17.16 -0.76
N ILE A 253 11.13 16.79 -1.76
CA ILE A 253 12.19 15.82 -1.59
C ILE A 253 13.52 16.55 -1.34
N THR A 254 14.26 16.11 -0.32
CA THR A 254 15.66 16.50 -0.08
C THR A 254 16.53 15.25 0.01
N CYS A 255 17.84 15.39 -0.05
CA CYS A 255 18.77 14.29 0.18
C CYS A 255 19.79 14.66 1.23
N ASP A 256 20.24 13.68 2.01
CA ASP A 256 21.28 13.91 3.02
C ASP A 256 22.60 14.36 2.35
N ASP A 257 22.85 13.89 1.12
CA ASP A 257 23.88 14.38 0.21
C ASP A 257 23.27 14.56 -1.19
N GLU A 258 23.06 15.81 -1.61
CA GLU A 258 22.47 16.15 -2.90
C GLU A 258 23.29 15.65 -4.09
N SER A 259 24.61 15.47 -3.94
CA SER A 259 25.46 14.97 -5.04
C SER A 259 25.14 13.51 -5.41
N ASN A 260 24.47 12.78 -4.51
CA ASN A 260 24.00 11.42 -4.73
C ASN A 260 22.54 11.35 -5.18
N CYS A 261 21.91 12.48 -5.48
CA CYS A 261 20.54 12.56 -5.93
C CYS A 261 20.39 13.23 -7.30
N GLU A 262 19.55 12.63 -8.15
CA GLU A 262 19.13 13.20 -9.43
C GLU A 262 17.65 13.55 -9.40
N GLY A 263 17.25 14.60 -10.11
CA GLY A 263 15.85 15.05 -10.19
C GLY A 263 15.46 16.13 -9.18
N LEU A 264 16.41 16.62 -8.37
CA LEU A 264 16.22 17.82 -7.55
C LEU A 264 16.29 19.11 -8.40
N PRO A 265 15.53 20.17 -8.04
CA PRO A 265 14.51 20.21 -6.99
C PRO A 265 13.24 19.44 -7.39
N CYS A 266 12.52 18.96 -6.38
CA CYS A 266 11.22 18.30 -6.52
C CYS A 266 10.35 18.70 -5.33
N SER A 267 9.40 19.62 -5.55
CA SER A 267 8.58 20.20 -4.48
C SER A 267 7.18 20.63 -4.93
N ILE A 268 6.23 20.56 -4.01
CA ILE A 268 4.88 21.10 -4.12
C ILE A 268 4.68 22.08 -2.96
N ASP A 269 4.53 23.36 -3.28
CA ASP A 269 4.40 24.45 -2.31
C ASP A 269 3.15 25.29 -2.63
N PRO A 270 2.04 25.12 -1.89
CA PRO A 270 0.82 25.89 -2.11
C PRO A 270 0.95 27.40 -1.89
N SER A 271 1.97 27.87 -1.17
CA SER A 271 2.20 29.32 -0.95
C SER A 271 2.63 30.03 -2.24
N SER A 272 3.29 29.30 -3.14
CA SER A 272 3.90 29.82 -4.36
C SER A 272 3.32 29.21 -5.65
N SER A 273 2.57 28.12 -5.55
CA SER A 273 2.08 27.33 -6.69
C SER A 273 0.56 27.15 -6.67
N ASN A 274 -0.07 26.85 -7.81
CA ASN A 274 -1.49 26.49 -7.88
C ASN A 274 -1.72 25.00 -7.58
N VAL A 275 -2.99 24.62 -7.45
CA VAL A 275 -3.36 23.20 -7.37
C VAL A 275 -2.87 22.49 -8.63
N ASN A 276 -2.31 21.30 -8.45
CA ASN A 276 -1.66 20.49 -9.47
C ASN A 276 -0.31 21.01 -9.99
N ASP A 277 0.26 22.08 -9.46
CA ASP A 277 1.61 22.50 -9.85
C ASP A 277 2.68 21.70 -9.09
N VAL A 278 3.79 21.42 -9.77
CA VAL A 278 4.98 20.77 -9.20
C VAL A 278 6.21 21.53 -9.67
N PHE A 279 7.07 21.94 -8.74
CA PHE A 279 8.34 22.58 -9.06
C PHE A 279 9.43 21.51 -9.22
N SER A 280 9.72 21.18 -10.48
CA SER A 280 10.82 20.31 -10.88
C SER A 280 11.12 20.49 -12.36
N SER A 281 12.39 20.35 -12.76
CA SER A 281 12.76 20.24 -14.19
C SER A 281 12.35 18.90 -14.81
N GLN A 282 11.99 17.92 -13.97
CA GLN A 282 11.58 16.57 -14.37
C GLN A 282 10.12 16.28 -13.98
N SER A 283 9.28 17.32 -13.87
CA SER A 283 7.86 17.15 -13.61
C SER A 283 7.16 16.43 -14.76
N ALA A 284 6.22 15.56 -14.44
CA ALA A 284 5.37 14.86 -15.41
C ALA A 284 3.94 14.70 -14.88
N SER A 285 3.00 14.37 -15.76
CA SER A 285 1.61 14.07 -15.40
C SER A 285 1.39 12.55 -15.36
N GLY A 286 0.81 12.07 -14.26
CA GLY A 286 0.51 10.65 -14.06
C GLY A 286 -0.90 10.26 -14.48
N ALA A 287 -1.27 9.02 -14.17
CA ALA A 287 -2.65 8.57 -14.28
C ALA A 287 -3.58 9.46 -13.44
N GLY A 288 -4.78 9.75 -13.95
CA GLY A 288 -5.73 10.67 -13.31
C GLY A 288 -5.31 12.14 -13.32
N GLY A 289 -4.32 12.53 -14.13
CA GLY A 289 -3.95 13.95 -14.35
C GLY A 289 -3.15 14.60 -13.22
N GLY A 290 -2.79 13.85 -12.17
CA GLY A 290 -1.95 14.34 -11.09
C GLY A 290 -0.50 14.55 -11.52
N ASN A 291 -0.01 15.78 -11.40
CA ASN A 291 1.39 16.09 -11.66
C ASN A 291 2.27 15.60 -10.51
N PHE A 292 3.47 15.15 -10.86
CA PHE A 292 4.44 14.58 -9.94
C PHE A 292 5.88 14.92 -10.36
N CYS A 293 6.82 14.71 -9.45
CA CYS A 293 8.25 14.67 -9.75
C CYS A 293 8.89 13.46 -9.05
N VAL A 294 10.05 13.05 -9.55
CA VAL A 294 10.79 11.89 -9.04
C VAL A 294 12.22 12.31 -8.75
N VAL A 295 12.75 11.85 -7.63
CA VAL A 295 14.16 11.94 -7.28
C VAL A 295 14.73 10.52 -7.22
N THR A 296 15.91 10.33 -7.80
CA THR A 296 16.66 9.08 -7.71
C THR A 296 17.79 9.24 -6.72
N ALA A 297 17.71 8.56 -5.58
CA ALA A 297 18.81 8.45 -4.63
C ALA A 297 19.70 7.25 -5.00
N LYS A 298 20.94 7.52 -5.41
CA LYS A 298 21.85 6.50 -5.97
C LYS A 298 22.54 5.70 -4.89
N ASN A 299 22.90 4.45 -5.19
CA ASN A 299 23.82 3.63 -4.39
C ASN A 299 23.43 3.53 -2.90
N GLY A 300 22.13 3.44 -2.58
CA GLY A 300 21.65 3.38 -1.19
C GLY A 300 21.69 4.70 -0.43
N ALA A 301 21.90 5.84 -1.11
CA ALA A 301 21.79 7.16 -0.50
C ALA A 301 20.38 7.39 0.08
N LYS A 302 20.32 8.29 1.07
CA LYS A 302 19.08 8.62 1.77
C LYS A 302 18.41 9.85 1.18
N ALA A 303 17.15 9.69 0.80
CA ALA A 303 16.24 10.77 0.47
C ALA A 303 15.27 11.01 1.62
N ASN A 304 14.78 12.24 1.72
CA ASN A 304 13.79 12.64 2.69
C ASN A 304 12.58 13.23 1.98
N ILE A 305 11.38 12.86 2.44
CA ILE A 305 10.14 13.58 2.09
C ILE A 305 9.85 14.52 3.26
N GLU A 306 10.07 15.82 3.05
CA GLU A 306 9.83 16.85 4.05
C GLU A 306 8.44 17.45 3.88
N VAL A 307 7.66 17.43 4.97
CA VAL A 307 6.35 18.06 5.08
C VAL A 307 6.49 19.36 5.86
N PHE A 308 6.00 20.47 5.32
CA PHE A 308 6.11 21.80 5.91
C PHE A 308 4.77 22.56 5.85
N GLY A 309 4.52 23.44 6.82
CA GLY A 309 3.34 24.32 6.81
C GLY A 309 3.53 25.51 5.86
N VAL A 310 2.40 26.06 5.38
CA VAL A 310 2.35 27.30 4.57
C VAL A 310 1.46 28.37 5.19
#